data_AF-A0A511WVA1-F1
#
_entry.id   AF-A0A511WVA1-F1
#
_cell.length_a   1.000
_cell.length_b   1.000
_cell.length_c   1.000
_cell.angle_alpha   90.00
_cell.angle_beta   90.00
_cell.angle_gamma   90.00
#
_symmetry.space_group_name_H-M   'P 1'
#
loop_
_entity.id
_entity.type
_entity.pdbx_description
1 polymer ?
#
loop_
_entity_poly.entity_id
_entity_poly.type
_entity_poly.pdbx_seq_one_letter_code
_entity_poly.pdbx_strand_id
1 'polypeptide(L)'
;MTVVHEKVGTCAECRTTIYCENGFLNGVLSENKTLKCFSCNERKVNNCVQLSPYQSNWPETFASEKNAILQQLGDSNIPIEHIGSTSVPNLSAKPIIDILLGMESLDEFTRYIHPLSQAGYEYVPKPELRTKRFFKKETDTNDTFHLHICEWKGSEWEEKITFRDHLRANPASVHAYESLKKQLAEAYREERSVYTKKKGPFIQSILNHAYKKG
;
A
#
# COMPACT_ATOMS: atom_id res chain seq x y z
N MET A 1 22.53 -15.61 -34.54
CA MET A 1 22.45 -14.14 -34.57
C MET A 1 23.22 -13.63 -33.37
N THR A 2 24.31 -12.89 -33.60
CA THR A 2 25.20 -12.42 -32.53
C THR A 2 24.51 -11.26 -31.81
N VAL A 3 24.24 -11.39 -30.51
CA VAL A 3 23.63 -10.31 -29.72
C VAL A 3 24.64 -9.17 -29.60
N VAL A 4 24.34 -8.04 -30.24
CA VAL A 4 25.16 -6.83 -30.12
C VAL A 4 24.85 -6.20 -28.77
N HIS A 5 25.84 -6.19 -27.88
CA HIS A 5 25.77 -5.49 -26.60
C HIS A 5 26.55 -4.19 -26.76
N GLU A 6 25.85 -3.09 -26.97
CA GLU A 6 26.50 -1.78 -27.05
C GLU A 6 26.62 -1.19 -25.65
N LYS A 7 27.84 -0.86 -25.21
CA LYS A 7 28.04 -0.20 -23.92
C LYS A 7 27.53 1.24 -23.99
N VAL A 8 26.53 1.56 -23.16
CA VAL A 8 25.94 2.90 -23.09
C VAL A 8 26.62 3.74 -22.02
N GLY A 9 27.00 3.13 -20.90
CA GLY A 9 27.64 3.85 -19.79
C GLY A 9 27.80 3.00 -18.54
N THR A 10 27.93 3.64 -17.39
CA THR A 10 27.95 2.99 -16.08
C THR A 10 26.90 3.61 -15.17
N CYS A 11 26.34 2.79 -14.29
CA CYS A 11 25.41 3.25 -13.27
C CYS A 11 26.10 4.26 -12.35
N ALA A 12 25.46 5.41 -12.15
CA ALA A 12 25.95 6.49 -11.30
C ALA A 12 26.11 6.11 -9.81
N GLU A 13 25.52 5.01 -9.36
CA GLU A 13 25.58 4.56 -7.96
C GLU A 13 26.53 3.37 -7.76
N CYS A 14 26.25 2.23 -8.40
CA CYS A 14 27.03 1.01 -8.19
C CYS A 14 28.16 0.80 -9.20
N ARG A 15 28.29 1.70 -10.20
CA ARG A 15 29.28 1.64 -11.29
C ARG A 15 29.16 0.43 -12.22
N THR A 16 28.11 -0.39 -12.09
CA THR A 16 27.80 -1.48 -13.03
C THR A 16 27.62 -0.95 -14.45
N THR A 17 28.22 -1.63 -15.43
CA THR A 17 28.08 -1.28 -16.84
C THR A 17 26.64 -1.46 -17.32
N ILE A 18 26.13 -0.47 -18.04
CA ILE A 18 24.80 -0.50 -18.66
C ILE A 18 24.99 -0.66 -20.17
N TYR A 19 24.26 -1.62 -20.73
CA TYR A 19 24.27 -2.00 -22.13
C TYR A 19 22.92 -1.70 -22.77
N CYS A 20 22.96 -1.40 -24.07
CA CYS A 20 21.81 -1.46 -24.95
C CYS A 20 21.77 -2.86 -25.56
N GLU A 21 20.69 -3.58 -25.31
CA GLU A 21 20.41 -4.92 -25.82
C GLU A 21 19.11 -4.85 -26.63
N ASN A 22 19.20 -5.03 -27.95
CA ASN A 22 18.05 -4.99 -28.87
C ASN A 22 17.19 -3.71 -28.76
N GLY A 23 17.81 -2.55 -28.53
CA GLY A 23 17.11 -1.27 -28.39
C GLY A 23 16.60 -0.96 -26.98
N PHE A 24 16.84 -1.84 -26.01
CA PHE A 24 16.47 -1.63 -24.60
C PHE A 24 17.72 -1.51 -23.74
N LEU A 25 17.73 -0.56 -22.82
CA LEU A 25 18.77 -0.45 -21.82
C LEU A 25 18.53 -1.47 -20.70
N ASN A 26 19.59 -2.09 -20.18
CA ASN A 26 19.52 -2.81 -18.90
C ASN A 26 19.65 -1.84 -17.69
N GLY A 27 19.07 -0.65 -17.84
CA GLY A 27 19.08 0.46 -16.89
C GLY A 27 18.10 1.56 -17.31
N VAL A 28 18.07 2.65 -16.55
CA VAL A 28 17.22 3.82 -16.77
C VAL A 28 18.09 5.05 -16.99
N LEU A 29 17.75 5.85 -18.00
CA LEU A 29 18.26 7.20 -18.20
C LEU A 29 17.21 8.18 -17.69
N SER A 30 17.51 8.89 -16.59
CA SER A 30 16.62 9.93 -16.07
C SER A 30 16.70 11.22 -16.89
N GLU A 31 15.72 12.11 -16.71
CA GLU A 31 15.63 13.40 -17.43
C GLU A 31 16.88 14.29 -17.27
N ASN A 32 17.54 14.22 -16.11
CA ASN A 32 18.81 14.89 -15.85
C ASN A 32 20.04 14.15 -16.42
N LYS A 33 19.84 13.24 -17.38
CA LYS A 33 20.88 12.43 -18.06
C LYS A 33 21.70 11.54 -17.12
N THR A 34 21.15 11.11 -15.98
CA THR A 34 21.82 10.16 -15.09
C THR A 34 21.48 8.72 -15.52
N LEU A 35 22.50 7.91 -15.80
CA LEU A 35 22.33 6.47 -16.01
C LEU A 35 22.30 5.72 -14.68
N LYS A 36 21.29 4.87 -14.47
CA LYS A 36 21.21 3.95 -13.33
C LYS A 36 20.89 2.54 -13.80
N CYS A 37 21.53 1.52 -13.22
CA CYS A 37 21.10 0.14 -13.48
C CYS A 37 19.73 -0.07 -12.84
N PHE A 38 18.96 -1.05 -13.32
CA PHE A 38 17.62 -1.31 -12.77
C PHE A 38 17.63 -1.51 -11.26
N SER A 39 18.60 -2.28 -10.73
CA SER A 39 18.73 -2.51 -9.29
C SER A 39 19.01 -1.24 -8.47
N CYS A 40 19.68 -0.23 -9.03
CA CYS A 40 19.88 1.07 -8.37
C CYS A 40 18.70 2.02 -8.57
N ASN A 41 18.03 1.93 -9.72
CA ASN A 41 16.83 2.70 -9.97
C ASN A 41 15.67 2.25 -9.06
N GLU A 42 15.49 0.94 -8.89
CA GLU A 42 14.51 0.34 -8.00
C GLU A 42 14.80 0.65 -6.53
N ARG A 43 16.08 0.79 -6.14
CA ARG A 43 16.47 1.25 -4.79
C ARG A 43 16.00 2.67 -4.47
N LYS A 44 15.77 3.53 -5.47
CA LYS A 44 15.26 4.90 -5.26
C LYS A 44 13.74 4.99 -5.08
N VAL A 45 12.98 3.95 -5.42
CA VAL A 45 11.58 3.84 -4.99
C VAL A 45 11.67 3.45 -3.52
N ASN A 46 11.39 4.37 -2.59
CA ASN A 46 11.51 4.19 -1.14
C ASN A 46 10.71 2.96 -0.65
N ASN A 47 11.31 1.78 -0.74
CA ASN A 47 10.73 0.51 -0.28
C ASN A 47 11.11 0.19 1.16
N CYS A 48 11.82 1.11 1.82
CA CYS A 48 12.19 1.01 3.21
C CYS A 48 10.96 1.16 4.13
N VAL A 49 10.89 0.34 5.18
CA VAL A 49 9.88 0.45 6.22
C VAL A 49 10.26 1.59 7.17
N GLN A 50 9.69 2.77 6.93
CA GLN A 50 9.81 3.92 7.82
C GLN A 50 8.47 4.20 8.51
N LEU A 51 8.48 4.17 9.83
CA LEU A 51 7.34 4.54 10.66
C LEU A 51 7.44 6.02 11.04
N SER A 52 6.31 6.71 10.97
CA SER A 52 6.14 8.05 11.50
C SER A 52 5.21 8.01 12.72
N PRO A 53 5.37 8.94 13.68
CA PRO A 53 4.37 9.14 14.72
C PRO A 53 2.98 9.35 14.12
N TYR A 54 1.94 9.06 14.92
CA TYR A 54 0.58 9.36 14.51
C TYR A 54 0.41 10.83 14.15
N GLN A 55 -0.24 11.12 13.03
CA GLN A 55 -0.54 12.48 12.61
C GLN A 55 -2.05 12.72 12.68
N SER A 56 -2.46 13.84 13.28
CA SER A 56 -3.87 14.18 13.52
C SER A 56 -4.65 14.55 12.25
N ASN A 57 -3.96 14.84 11.14
CA ASN A 57 -4.57 15.13 9.85
C ASN A 57 -4.98 13.87 9.07
N TRP A 58 -4.48 12.67 9.41
CA TRP A 58 -4.81 11.44 8.66
C TRP A 58 -6.32 11.16 8.54
N PRO A 59 -7.17 11.39 9.56
CA PRO A 59 -8.62 11.27 9.40
C PRO A 59 -9.22 12.25 8.39
N GLU A 60 -8.71 13.49 8.34
CA GLU A 60 -9.17 14.52 7.40
C GLU A 60 -8.69 14.22 5.97
N THR A 61 -7.45 13.74 5.81
CA THR A 61 -6.92 13.25 4.54
C THR A 61 -7.75 12.08 4.02
N PHE A 62 -8.10 11.12 4.88
CA PHE A 62 -9.01 10.04 4.52
C PHE A 62 -10.39 10.56 4.11
N ALA A 63 -10.99 11.46 4.89
CA ALA A 63 -12.34 11.96 4.61
C ALA A 63 -12.42 12.69 3.26
N SER A 64 -11.40 13.50 2.96
CA SER A 64 -11.26 14.19 1.68
C SER A 64 -11.14 13.21 0.51
N GLU A 65 -10.30 12.19 0.66
CA GLU A 65 -10.09 11.17 -0.38
C GLU A 65 -11.34 10.28 -0.56
N LYS A 66 -12.03 9.91 0.53
CA LYS A 66 -13.30 9.18 0.46
C LYS A 66 -14.32 9.96 -0.37
N ASN A 67 -14.43 11.27 -0.16
CA ASN A 67 -15.36 12.11 -0.94
C ASN A 67 -14.97 12.16 -2.42
N ALA A 68 -13.68 12.25 -2.74
CA ALA A 68 -13.20 12.20 -4.12
C ALA A 68 -13.54 10.87 -4.81
N ILE A 69 -13.37 9.75 -4.11
CA ILE A 69 -13.77 8.42 -4.60
C ILE A 69 -15.28 8.37 -4.87
N LEU A 70 -16.12 8.76 -3.91
CA LEU A 70 -17.58 8.72 -4.05
C LEU A 70 -18.07 9.59 -5.20
N GLN A 71 -17.50 10.80 -5.34
CA GLN A 71 -17.81 11.70 -6.45
C GLN A 71 -17.46 11.07 -7.80
N GLN A 72 -16.29 10.44 -7.90
CA GLN A 72 -15.82 9.85 -9.13
C GLN A 72 -16.59 8.58 -9.52
N LEU A 73 -17.05 7.81 -8.53
CA LEU A 73 -17.90 6.64 -8.74
C LEU A 73 -19.37 7.01 -8.99
N GLY A 74 -19.79 8.23 -8.65
CA GLY A 74 -21.16 8.71 -8.85
C GLY A 74 -22.18 8.06 -7.91
N ASP A 75 -21.75 7.47 -6.80
CA ASP A 75 -22.61 6.82 -5.82
C ASP A 75 -22.13 7.11 -4.41
N SER A 76 -22.99 7.79 -3.63
CA SER A 76 -22.72 8.20 -2.25
C SER A 76 -23.01 7.10 -1.22
N ASN A 77 -23.67 6.00 -1.61
CA ASN A 77 -24.04 4.92 -0.71
C ASN A 77 -22.99 3.81 -0.62
N ILE A 78 -21.91 3.90 -1.41
CA ILE A 78 -20.84 2.90 -1.39
C ILE A 78 -20.19 2.88 0.01
N PRO A 79 -20.16 1.71 0.68
CA PRO A 79 -19.47 1.58 1.96
C PRO A 79 -17.97 1.81 1.80
N ILE A 80 -17.45 2.87 2.44
CA ILE A 80 -16.02 3.20 2.44
C ILE A 80 -15.55 3.51 3.86
N GLU A 81 -14.50 2.82 4.28
CA GLU A 81 -13.96 2.83 5.63
C GLU A 81 -12.45 3.12 5.66
N HIS A 82 -12.02 3.90 6.66
CA HIS A 82 -10.59 4.10 6.94
C HIS A 82 -10.09 2.89 7.71
N ILE A 83 -9.09 2.21 7.18
CA ILE A 83 -8.49 1.02 7.81
C ILE A 83 -6.97 1.19 7.97
N GLY A 84 -6.30 0.14 8.42
CA GLY A 84 -4.85 0.17 8.61
C GLY A 84 -4.43 1.00 9.82
N SER A 85 -3.12 1.17 10.00
CA SER A 85 -2.59 1.83 11.21
C SER A 85 -2.90 3.33 11.27
N THR A 86 -3.03 4.01 10.13
CA THR A 86 -3.33 5.46 10.10
C THR A 86 -4.76 5.78 10.56
N SER A 87 -5.64 4.78 10.59
CA SER A 87 -6.99 4.90 11.15
C SER A 87 -7.06 4.80 12.68
N VAL A 88 -5.97 4.45 13.36
CA VAL A 88 -5.93 4.23 14.81
C VAL A 88 -5.20 5.39 15.50
N PRO A 89 -5.88 6.19 16.33
CA PRO A 89 -5.23 7.28 17.07
C PRO A 89 -4.04 6.79 17.91
N ASN A 90 -3.00 7.63 18.01
CA ASN A 90 -1.77 7.37 18.77
C ASN A 90 -0.94 6.17 18.29
N LEU A 91 -1.22 5.59 17.12
CA LEU A 91 -0.46 4.48 16.57
C LEU A 91 0.49 4.96 15.46
N SER A 92 1.80 4.84 15.69
CA SER A 92 2.81 5.11 14.66
C SER A 92 2.59 4.23 13.43
N ALA A 93 2.71 4.79 12.22
CA ALA A 93 2.40 4.09 10.98
C ALA A 93 3.33 4.52 9.85
N LYS A 94 3.35 3.72 8.78
CA LYS A 94 3.78 4.28 7.48
C LYS A 94 2.75 5.34 7.09
N PRO A 95 3.16 6.51 6.55
CA PRO A 95 2.24 7.58 6.15
C PRO A 95 1.51 7.20 4.86
N ILE A 96 0.67 6.16 4.94
CA ILE A 96 -0.14 5.63 3.86
C ILE A 96 -1.57 5.52 4.38
N ILE A 97 -2.51 6.12 3.66
CA ILE A 97 -3.93 6.02 3.99
C ILE A 97 -4.47 4.73 3.33
N ASP A 98 -4.75 3.72 4.15
CA ASP A 98 -5.40 2.49 3.70
C ASP A 98 -6.93 2.68 3.74
N ILE A 99 -7.57 2.55 2.58
CA ILE A 99 -9.01 2.73 2.35
C ILE A 99 -9.61 1.38 2.01
N LEU A 100 -10.76 1.06 2.60
CA LEU A 100 -11.53 -0.14 2.29
C LEU A 100 -12.84 0.26 1.64
N LEU A 101 -13.13 -0.27 0.46
CA LEU A 101 -14.37 -0.09 -0.27
C LEU A 101 -15.10 -1.42 -0.38
N GLY A 102 -16.38 -1.42 -0.02
CA GLY A 102 -17.27 -2.59 -0.09
C GLY A 102 -18.08 -2.58 -1.38
N MET A 103 -18.15 -3.73 -2.05
CA MET A 103 -19.01 -3.98 -3.20
C MET A 103 -19.94 -5.16 -2.93
N GLU A 104 -21.08 -5.24 -3.62
CA GLU A 104 -21.95 -6.41 -3.52
C GLU A 104 -21.29 -7.66 -4.10
N SER A 105 -20.66 -7.53 -5.26
CA SER A 105 -19.90 -8.60 -5.91
C SER A 105 -18.56 -8.07 -6.41
N LEU A 106 -17.50 -8.82 -6.10
CA LEU A 106 -16.15 -8.52 -6.60
C LEU A 106 -15.98 -8.79 -8.09
N ASP A 107 -16.89 -9.53 -8.73
CA ASP A 107 -16.81 -9.78 -10.17
C ASP A 107 -17.08 -8.51 -10.98
N GLU A 108 -17.76 -7.52 -10.40
CA GLU A 108 -18.11 -6.26 -11.06
C GLU A 108 -17.06 -5.17 -10.88
N PHE A 109 -15.95 -5.41 -10.17
CA PHE A 109 -14.97 -4.38 -9.81
C PHE A 109 -14.37 -3.66 -11.02
N THR A 110 -14.33 -4.30 -12.19
CA THR A 110 -13.74 -3.75 -13.42
C THR A 110 -14.43 -2.46 -13.83
N ARG A 111 -15.71 -2.28 -13.50
CA ARG A 111 -16.47 -1.04 -13.73
C ARG A 111 -15.90 0.17 -12.98
N TYR A 112 -15.14 -0.06 -11.90
CA TYR A 112 -14.50 1.02 -11.12
C TYR A 112 -13.10 1.37 -11.60
N ILE A 113 -12.47 0.57 -12.48
CA ILE A 113 -11.08 0.84 -12.92
C ILE A 113 -10.98 2.21 -13.61
N HIS A 114 -11.82 2.45 -14.63
CA HIS A 114 -11.76 3.71 -15.37
C HIS A 114 -12.14 4.92 -14.51
N PRO A 115 -13.29 4.93 -13.77
CA PRO A 115 -13.58 5.99 -12.83
C PRO A 115 -12.44 6.26 -11.84
N LEU A 116 -11.94 5.25 -11.12
CA LEU A 116 -10.89 5.45 -10.13
C LEU A 116 -9.58 5.98 -10.75
N SER A 117 -9.29 5.63 -12.01
CA SER A 117 -8.15 6.21 -12.74
C SER A 117 -8.27 7.72 -12.93
N GLN A 118 -9.48 8.25 -13.13
CA GLN A 118 -9.73 9.70 -13.20
C GLN A 118 -9.50 10.39 -11.85
N ALA A 119 -9.64 9.66 -10.74
CA ALA A 119 -9.26 10.14 -9.40
C ALA A 119 -7.77 9.92 -9.05
N GLY A 120 -6.96 9.43 -10.00
CA GLY A 120 -5.52 9.22 -9.84
C GLY A 120 -5.13 7.83 -9.32
N TYR A 121 -6.05 6.86 -9.26
CA TYR A 121 -5.73 5.50 -8.85
C TYR A 121 -5.26 4.63 -10.02
N GLU A 122 -4.16 3.92 -9.79
CA GLU A 122 -3.69 2.84 -10.64
C GLU A 122 -4.20 1.51 -10.09
N TYR A 123 -4.89 0.72 -10.92
CA TYR A 123 -5.18 -0.67 -10.60
C TYR A 123 -3.90 -1.50 -10.64
N VAL A 124 -3.63 -2.26 -9.58
CA VAL A 124 -2.47 -3.14 -9.48
C VAL A 124 -2.97 -4.59 -9.48
N PRO A 125 -2.92 -5.30 -10.63
CA PRO A 125 -3.37 -6.67 -10.72
C PRO A 125 -2.58 -7.58 -9.78
N LYS A 126 -3.32 -8.33 -8.96
CA LYS A 126 -2.77 -9.35 -8.05
C LYS A 126 -3.60 -10.62 -8.15
N PRO A 127 -3.33 -11.47 -9.17
CA PRO A 127 -4.13 -12.66 -9.45
C PRO A 127 -4.25 -13.63 -8.27
N GLU A 128 -3.30 -13.60 -7.33
CA GLU A 128 -3.29 -14.38 -6.10
C GLU A 128 -4.34 -13.92 -5.06
N LEU A 129 -4.83 -12.68 -5.15
CA LEU A 129 -5.81 -12.12 -4.22
C LEU A 129 -7.23 -12.40 -4.70
N ARG A 130 -7.84 -13.48 -4.18
CA ARG A 130 -9.23 -13.82 -4.55
C ARG A 130 -10.27 -12.90 -3.91
N THR A 131 -10.07 -12.54 -2.63
CA THR A 131 -11.05 -11.84 -1.79
C THR A 131 -10.99 -10.31 -1.87
N LYS A 132 -10.11 -9.75 -2.71
CA LYS A 132 -9.98 -8.30 -2.87
C LYS A 132 -9.29 -7.88 -4.16
N ARG A 133 -9.37 -6.58 -4.45
CA ARG A 133 -8.63 -5.88 -5.48
C ARG A 133 -7.86 -4.72 -4.87
N PHE A 134 -6.74 -4.36 -5.49
CA PHE A 134 -5.82 -3.38 -4.95
C PHE A 134 -5.56 -2.27 -5.96
N PHE A 135 -5.71 -1.04 -5.50
CA PHE A 135 -5.39 0.16 -6.23
C PHE A 135 -4.43 1.01 -5.40
N LYS A 136 -3.55 1.73 -6.06
CA LYS A 136 -2.64 2.68 -5.42
C LYS A 136 -2.80 4.06 -6.05
N LYS A 137 -2.63 5.10 -5.25
CA LYS A 137 -2.53 6.48 -5.71
C LYS A 137 -1.39 7.13 -4.96
N GLU A 138 -0.54 7.83 -5.69
CA GLU A 138 0.51 8.69 -5.18
C GLU A 138 0.24 10.09 -5.72
N THR A 139 0.42 11.11 -4.87
CA THR A 139 0.13 12.50 -5.21
C THR A 139 1.42 13.33 -5.23
N ASP A 140 1.38 14.51 -5.85
CA ASP A 140 2.52 15.43 -5.87
C ASP A 140 2.92 15.94 -4.48
N THR A 141 2.00 15.88 -3.51
CA THR A 141 2.26 16.19 -2.09
C THR A 141 2.90 15.02 -1.33
N ASN A 142 3.28 13.94 -2.01
CA ASN A 142 3.76 12.67 -1.46
C ASN A 142 2.73 11.92 -0.59
N ASP A 143 1.45 12.29 -0.61
CA ASP A 143 0.42 11.48 0.02
C ASP A 143 0.22 10.20 -0.77
N THR A 144 0.24 9.07 -0.06
CA THR A 144 0.06 7.74 -0.64
C THR A 144 -1.23 7.12 -0.13
N PHE A 145 -2.04 6.63 -1.06
CA PHE A 145 -3.31 5.96 -0.79
C PHE A 145 -3.27 4.53 -1.30
N HIS A 146 -3.77 3.63 -0.47
CA HIS A 146 -3.98 2.24 -0.79
C HIS A 146 -5.47 1.95 -0.72
N LEU A 147 -6.10 1.75 -1.87
CA LEU A 147 -7.51 1.40 -1.93
C LEU A 147 -7.65 -0.12 -2.10
N HIS A 148 -8.27 -0.75 -1.11
CA HIS A 148 -8.63 -2.16 -1.11
C HIS A 148 -10.13 -2.25 -1.40
N ILE A 149 -10.50 -2.98 -2.44
CA ILE A 149 -11.91 -3.27 -2.77
C ILE A 149 -12.20 -4.71 -2.41
N CYS A 150 -13.28 -4.97 -1.67
CA CYS A 150 -13.69 -6.31 -1.25
C CYS A 150 -15.23 -6.44 -1.27
N GLU A 151 -15.74 -7.65 -1.06
CA GLU A 151 -17.18 -7.84 -0.86
C GLU A 151 -17.62 -7.22 0.47
N TRP A 152 -18.68 -6.42 0.44
CA TRP A 152 -19.23 -5.74 1.60
C TRP A 152 -19.75 -6.77 2.60
N LYS A 153 -19.34 -6.64 3.88
CA LYS A 153 -19.60 -7.63 4.94
C LYS A 153 -19.06 -9.04 4.65
N GLY A 154 -18.22 -9.19 3.64
CA GLY A 154 -17.44 -10.41 3.41
C GLY A 154 -16.29 -10.54 4.42
N SER A 155 -15.56 -11.65 4.36
CA SER A 155 -14.48 -11.94 5.32
C SER A 155 -13.39 -10.87 5.36
N GLU A 156 -12.91 -10.38 4.20
CA GLU A 156 -11.89 -9.33 4.16
C GLU A 156 -12.42 -8.02 4.78
N TRP A 157 -13.70 -7.71 4.57
CA TRP A 157 -14.34 -6.54 5.17
C TRP A 157 -14.35 -6.66 6.70
N GLU A 158 -14.96 -7.72 7.21
CA GLU A 158 -15.13 -7.95 8.65
C GLU A 158 -13.79 -8.02 9.38
N GLU A 159 -12.78 -8.69 8.81
CA GLU A 159 -11.45 -8.77 9.42
C GLU A 159 -10.80 -7.39 9.58
N LYS A 160 -10.88 -6.53 8.56
CA LYS A 160 -10.24 -5.21 8.59
C LYS A 160 -10.94 -4.27 9.57
N ILE A 161 -12.27 -4.27 9.57
CA ILE A 161 -13.08 -3.48 10.49
C ILE A 161 -12.88 -3.95 11.94
N THR A 162 -12.99 -5.27 12.18
CA THR A 162 -12.80 -5.86 13.51
C THR A 162 -11.42 -5.54 14.07
N PHE A 163 -10.35 -5.70 13.28
CA PHE A 163 -9.00 -5.40 13.75
C PHE A 163 -8.81 -3.92 14.10
N ARG A 164 -9.31 -3.00 13.25
CA ARG A 164 -9.26 -1.56 13.51
C ARG A 164 -10.00 -1.20 14.78
N ASP A 165 -11.25 -1.64 14.90
CA ASP A 165 -12.13 -1.26 16.00
C ASP A 165 -11.64 -1.84 17.33
N HIS A 166 -11.10 -3.07 17.30
CA HIS A 166 -10.40 -3.63 18.45
C HIS A 166 -9.24 -2.74 18.89
N LEU A 167 -8.38 -2.30 17.97
CA LEU A 167 -7.25 -1.43 18.34
C LEU A 167 -7.73 -0.09 18.91
N ARG A 168 -8.75 0.53 18.30
CA ARG A 168 -9.33 1.80 18.80
C ARG A 168 -9.90 1.67 20.21
N ALA A 169 -10.48 0.53 20.55
CA ALA A 169 -11.08 0.27 21.86
C ALA A 169 -10.08 -0.22 22.93
N ASN A 170 -8.86 -0.63 22.54
CA ASN A 170 -7.92 -1.30 23.46
C ASN A 170 -6.52 -0.66 23.42
N PRO A 171 -6.25 0.35 24.27
CA PRO A 171 -4.93 1.00 24.34
C PRO A 171 -3.77 0.03 24.58
N ALA A 172 -3.96 -1.03 25.37
CA ALA A 172 -2.94 -2.05 25.58
C ALA A 172 -2.56 -2.79 24.27
N SER A 173 -3.54 -3.07 23.40
CA SER A 173 -3.29 -3.68 22.09
C SER A 173 -2.59 -2.71 21.13
N VAL A 174 -2.88 -1.40 21.21
CA VAL A 174 -2.16 -0.36 20.46
C VAL A 174 -0.68 -0.37 20.82
N HIS A 175 -0.35 -0.32 22.12
CA HIS A 175 1.04 -0.35 22.58
C HIS A 175 1.76 -1.63 22.13
N ALA A 176 1.14 -2.80 22.31
CA ALA A 176 1.72 -4.08 21.90
C ALA A 176 1.97 -4.14 20.38
N TYR A 177 1.02 -3.64 19.59
CA TYR A 177 1.16 -3.60 18.13
C TYR A 177 2.22 -2.58 17.67
N GLU A 178 2.33 -1.45 18.36
CA GLU A 178 3.36 -0.46 18.09
C GLU A 178 4.76 -1.02 18.38
N SER A 179 4.97 -1.64 19.53
CA SER A 179 6.24 -2.29 19.88
C SER A 179 6.64 -3.34 18.85
N LEU A 180 5.70 -4.20 18.43
CA LEU A 180 5.94 -5.18 17.38
C LEU A 180 6.35 -4.50 16.07
N LYS A 181 5.63 -3.46 15.64
CA LYS A 181 5.95 -2.75 14.39
C LYS A 181 7.31 -2.09 14.43
N LYS A 182 7.71 -1.50 15.56
CA LYS A 182 9.05 -0.91 15.74
C LYS A 182 10.14 -1.97 15.62
N GLN A 183 9.98 -3.11 16.32
CA GLN A 183 10.92 -4.23 16.22
C GLN A 183 11.04 -4.78 14.80
N LEU A 184 9.92 -4.96 14.10
CA LEU A 184 9.93 -5.46 12.73
C LEU A 184 10.48 -4.44 11.73
N ALA A 185 10.24 -3.14 11.94
CA ALA A 185 10.77 -2.09 11.07
C ALA A 185 12.30 -2.00 11.20
N GLU A 186 12.85 -2.23 12.39
CA GLU A 186 14.29 -2.32 12.61
C GLU A 186 14.87 -3.59 11.97
N ALA A 187 14.26 -4.75 12.22
CA ALA A 187 14.79 -6.04 11.76
C ALA A 187 14.65 -6.27 10.24
N TYR A 188 13.61 -5.70 9.62
CA TYR A 188 13.26 -5.94 8.21
C TYR A 188 13.09 -4.62 7.44
N ARG A 189 13.99 -3.67 7.72
CA ARG A 189 13.94 -2.30 7.19
C ARG A 189 13.85 -2.23 5.68
N GLU A 190 14.57 -3.08 4.97
CA GLU A 190 14.61 -3.12 3.49
C GLU A 190 13.66 -4.18 2.90
N GLU A 191 13.02 -4.99 3.74
CA GLU A 191 12.20 -6.13 3.34
C GLU A 191 10.71 -5.90 3.66
N ARG A 192 10.10 -4.92 2.98
CA ARG A 192 8.69 -4.51 3.20
C ARG A 192 7.69 -5.66 3.20
N SER A 193 7.88 -6.65 2.32
CA SER A 193 7.03 -7.84 2.23
C SER A 193 7.14 -8.71 3.49
N VAL A 194 8.36 -8.93 3.99
CA VAL A 194 8.63 -9.68 5.22
C VAL A 194 8.06 -8.96 6.44
N TYR A 195 8.31 -7.65 6.55
CA TYR A 195 7.68 -6.80 7.57
C TYR A 195 6.15 -6.96 7.59
N THR A 196 5.52 -6.93 6.42
CA THR A 196 4.06 -7.06 6.30
C THR A 196 3.59 -8.43 6.77
N LYS A 197 4.24 -9.51 6.31
CA LYS A 197 3.91 -10.89 6.67
C LYS A 197 4.08 -11.17 8.16
N LYS A 198 5.16 -10.66 8.78
CA LYS A 198 5.50 -10.90 10.19
C LYS A 198 4.51 -10.27 11.18
N LYS A 199 3.69 -9.31 10.74
CA LYS A 199 2.57 -8.79 11.57
C LYS A 199 1.37 -9.75 11.64
N GLY A 200 1.28 -10.70 10.71
CA GLY A 200 0.14 -11.61 10.55
C GLY A 200 -0.25 -12.35 11.84
N PRO A 201 0.67 -12.99 12.58
CA PRO A 201 0.34 -13.72 13.80
C PRO A 201 -0.32 -12.85 14.88
N PHE A 202 0.13 -11.60 15.04
CA PHE A 202 -0.48 -10.64 15.97
C PHE A 202 -1.88 -10.23 15.51
N ILE A 203 -2.05 -9.95 14.22
CA ILE A 203 -3.36 -9.61 13.66
C ILE A 203 -4.34 -10.76 13.89
N GLN A 204 -3.92 -12.00 13.61
CA GLN A 204 -4.74 -13.19 13.79
C GLN A 204 -5.11 -13.43 15.26
N SER A 205 -4.18 -13.19 16.20
CA SER A 205 -4.49 -13.37 17.62
C SER A 205 -5.57 -12.40 18.11
N ILE A 206 -5.55 -11.15 17.63
CA ILE A 206 -6.59 -10.16 17.91
C ILE A 206 -7.93 -10.60 17.30
N LEU A 207 -7.96 -11.00 16.02
CA LEU A 207 -9.17 -11.46 15.36
C LEU A 207 -9.79 -12.66 16.06
N ASN A 208 -8.98 -13.66 16.42
CA ASN A 208 -9.44 -14.85 17.15
C ASN A 208 -10.03 -14.51 18.52
N HIS A 209 -9.52 -13.47 19.19
CA HIS A 209 -10.05 -13.02 20.47
C HIS A 209 -11.37 -12.26 20.31
N ALA A 210 -11.46 -11.41 19.28
CA ALA A 210 -12.67 -10.67 18.97
C ALA A 210 -13.84 -11.61 18.60
N TYR A 211 -13.60 -12.59 17.72
CA TYR A 211 -14.62 -13.55 17.29
C TYR A 211 -15.04 -14.55 18.36
N LYS A 212 -14.28 -14.72 19.44
CA LYS A 212 -14.69 -15.55 20.59
C LYS A 212 -15.60 -14.81 21.57
N LYS A 213 -15.70 -13.48 21.46
CA LYS A 213 -16.46 -12.61 22.37
C LYS A 213 -17.79 -12.12 21.78
N GLY A 214 -18.02 -12.32 20.48
CA GLY A 214 -19.30 -12.09 19.81
C GLY A 214 -20.07 -13.39 19.67
#